data_AF-A0A4Q3EX95-F1
#
_entry.id   AF-A0A4Q3EX95-F1
#
_cell.length_a   1.000
_cell.length_b   1.000
_cell.length_c   1.000
_cell.angle_alpha   90.00
_cell.angle_beta   90.00
_cell.angle_gamma   90.00
#
_symmetry.space_group_name_H-M   'P 1'
#
loop_
_entity.id
_entity.type
_entity.pdbx_description
1 polymer ?
#
loop_
_entity_poly.entity_id
_entity_poly.type
_entity_poly.pdbx_seq_one_letter_code
_entity_poly.pdbx_strand_id
1 'polypeptide(L)' 'MDDTTVIAAFKHLTGDYDTSTGFATWLGTCFFQKQTIPAELIQHKGNSEAIKYILIVNHHQLGTASVLLLKRQ' A
#
# COMPACT_ATOMS: atom_id res chain seq x y z
N MET A 1 16.57 -2.15 -5.07
CA MET A 1 15.13 -1.83 -5.20
C MET A 1 14.93 -1.46 -6.65
N ASP A 2 13.86 -1.94 -7.27
CA ASP A 2 13.58 -1.64 -8.68
C ASP A 2 13.02 -0.20 -8.76
N ASP A 3 13.61 0.66 -9.58
CA ASP A 3 13.24 2.09 -9.70
C ASP A 3 11.83 2.30 -10.29
N THR A 4 11.16 1.21 -10.67
CA THR A 4 9.81 1.21 -11.23
C THR A 4 8.72 1.22 -10.16
N THR A 5 9.01 0.77 -8.94
CA THR A 5 7.98 0.48 -7.93
C THR A 5 7.88 1.59 -6.90
N VAL A 6 6.70 2.17 -6.75
CA VAL A 6 6.41 3.13 -5.65
C VAL A 6 6.21 2.35 -4.36
N ILE A 7 6.90 2.73 -3.28
CA ILE A 7 6.70 2.16 -1.94
C ILE A 7 5.98 3.20 -1.09
N ALA A 8 4.82 2.81 -0.56
CA ALA A 8 4.03 3.64 0.34
C ALA A 8 3.84 2.96 1.71
N ALA A 9 3.96 3.73 2.78
CA ALA A 9 3.68 3.27 4.13
C ALA A 9 2.32 3.79 4.60
N PHE A 10 1.55 2.96 5.32
CA PHE A 10 0.21 3.32 5.79
C PHE A 10 0.04 3.23 7.31
N LYS A 11 0.91 2.49 8.02
CA LYS A 11 0.78 2.25 9.48
C LYS A 11 0.88 3.52 10.33
N HIS A 12 1.53 4.57 9.84
CA HIS A 12 1.59 5.84 10.57
C HIS A 12 0.23 6.58 10.58
N LEU A 13 -0.70 6.21 9.70
CA LEU A 13 -2.08 6.74 9.72
C LEU A 13 -3.02 5.91 10.61
N THR A 14 -2.79 4.59 10.69
CA THR A 14 -3.71 3.67 11.35
C THR A 14 -3.24 3.18 12.71
N GLY A 15 -1.95 3.25 13.01
CA GLY A 15 -1.32 2.47 14.07
C GLY A 15 -0.99 1.03 13.63
N ASP A 16 -0.48 0.24 14.58
CA ASP A 16 -0.11 -1.16 14.38
C ASP A 16 -1.17 -2.09 14.99
N TYR A 17 -1.99 -2.68 14.13
CA TYR A 17 -3.08 -3.60 14.51
C TYR A 17 -3.19 -4.73 13.49
N ASP A 18 -3.68 -5.90 13.91
CA ASP A 18 -3.92 -7.05 13.01
C ASP A 18 -4.89 -6.71 11.87
N THR A 19 -5.82 -5.78 12.11
CA THR A 19 -6.85 -5.34 11.15
C THR A 19 -6.39 -4.22 10.21
N SER A 20 -5.14 -3.73 10.34
CA SER A 20 -4.63 -2.62 9.52
C SER A 20 -4.63 -2.92 8.02
N THR A 21 -4.59 -4.21 7.65
CA THR A 21 -4.73 -4.68 6.27
C THR A 21 -6.07 -4.27 5.64
N GLY A 22 -7.15 -4.17 6.42
CA GLY A 22 -8.45 -3.70 5.95
C GLY A 22 -8.40 -2.24 5.51
N PHE A 23 -7.76 -1.38 6.31
CA PHE A 23 -7.51 0.02 5.93
C PHE A 23 -6.64 0.12 4.68
N ALA A 24 -5.55 -0.65 4.60
CA ALA A 24 -4.68 -0.67 3.43
C ALA A 24 -5.44 -1.12 2.16
N THR A 25 -6.40 -2.03 2.30
CA THR A 25 -7.26 -2.49 1.20
C THR A 25 -8.18 -1.37 0.73
N TRP A 26 -8.89 -0.71 1.66
CA TRP A 26 -9.72 0.47 1.34
C TRP A 26 -8.88 1.57 0.67
N LEU A 27 -7.72 1.90 1.22
CA LEU A 27 -6.81 2.89 0.65
C LEU A 27 -6.34 2.50 -0.76
N GLY A 28 -6.04 1.23 -0.99
CA GLY A 28 -5.70 0.70 -2.31
C GLY A 28 -6.83 0.89 -3.33
N THR A 29 -8.10 0.75 -2.92
CA THR A 29 -9.24 1.07 -3.81
C THR A 29 -9.29 2.56 -4.17
N CYS A 30 -8.98 3.45 -3.23
CA CYS A 30 -8.89 4.88 -3.51
C CYS A 30 -7.76 5.19 -4.50
N PHE A 31 -6.61 4.52 -4.39
CA PHE A 31 -5.52 4.65 -5.35
C PHE A 31 -5.92 4.15 -6.75
N PHE A 32 -6.66 3.05 -6.85
CA PHE A 32 -7.17 2.61 -8.15
C PHE A 32 -8.14 3.63 -8.78
N GLN A 33 -9.01 4.24 -7.99
CA GLN A 33 -9.98 5.22 -8.49
C GLN A 33 -9.32 6.53 -8.92
N LYS A 34 -8.42 7.08 -8.09
CA LYS A 34 -7.80 8.39 -8.31
C LYS A 34 -6.53 8.33 -9.14
N GLN A 35 -5.89 7.16 -9.23
CA GLN A 35 -4.58 6.96 -9.87
C GLN A 35 -3.47 7.87 -9.31
N THR A 36 -3.60 8.28 -8.05
CA THR A 36 -2.66 9.15 -7.36
C THR A 36 -2.36 8.61 -5.97
N ILE A 37 -1.11 8.70 -5.55
CA ILE A 37 -0.66 8.37 -4.19
C ILE A 37 -0.28 9.69 -3.50
N PRO A 38 -0.87 10.02 -2.34
CA PRO A 38 -0.47 11.17 -1.53
C PRO A 38 1.03 11.14 -1.20
N ALA A 39 1.69 12.29 -1.32
CA ALA A 39 3.15 12.38 -1.18
C ALA A 39 3.64 11.98 0.21
N GLU A 40 2.82 12.20 1.23
CA GLU A 40 3.10 11.88 2.63
C GLU A 40 3.21 10.37 2.87
N LEU A 41 2.58 9.56 2.01
CA LEU A 41 2.63 8.12 2.10
C LEU A 41 3.86 7.53 1.41
N ILE A 42 4.45 8.24 0.45
CA ILE A 42 5.52 7.74 -0.40
C ILE A 42 6.85 7.73 0.36
N GLN A 43 7.38 6.53 0.61
CA GLN A 43 8.72 6.32 1.15
C GLN A 43 9.77 6.20 0.05
N HIS A 44 9.38 5.63 -1.10
CA HIS A 44 10.23 5.51 -2.27
C HIS A 44 9.42 5.83 -3.51
N LYS A 45 9.93 6.78 -4.30
CA LYS A 45 9.33 7.14 -5.59
C LYS A 45 9.74 6.10 -6.62
N GLY A 46 8.76 5.60 -7.37
CA GLY A 46 8.97 4.77 -8.54
C GLY A 46 8.42 5.47 -9.79
N ASN A 47 8.85 5.02 -10.96
CA ASN A 47 8.51 5.64 -12.25
C ASN A 47 7.32 4.99 -12.96
N SER A 48 6.35 4.44 -12.22
CA SER A 48 5.18 3.80 -12.84
C SER A 48 4.11 4.81 -13.25
N GLU A 49 3.71 4.78 -14.52
CA GLU A 49 2.72 5.70 -15.08
C GLU A 49 1.28 5.45 -14.57
N ALA A 50 0.96 4.22 -14.18
CA ALA A 50 -0.40 3.85 -13.78
C ALA A 50 -0.41 2.73 -12.73
N ILE A 51 -1.31 2.86 -11.76
CA ILE A 51 -1.46 1.91 -10.66
C ILE A 51 -2.36 0.77 -11.13
N LYS A 52 -1.73 -0.33 -11.59
CA LYS A 52 -2.40 -1.56 -12.04
C LYS A 52 -2.48 -2.63 -10.96
N TYR A 53 -1.44 -2.68 -10.13
CA TYR A 53 -1.26 -3.66 -9.08
C TYR A 53 -0.84 -2.95 -7.79
N ILE A 54 -1.35 -3.43 -6.66
CA ILE A 54 -0.92 -2.97 -5.34
C ILE A 54 -0.64 -4.21 -4.50
N LEU A 55 0.60 -4.34 -4.05
CA LEU A 55 1.00 -5.36 -3.09
C LEU A 55 0.92 -4.75 -1.68
N ILE A 56 0.04 -5.30 -0.86
CA ILE A 56 -0.09 -4.93 0.55
C ILE A 56 0.69 -5.94 1.37
N VAL A 57 1.66 -5.45 2.13
CA VAL A 57 2.40 -6.22 3.12
C VAL A 57 2.14 -5.59 4.49
N ASN A 58 1.50 -6.34 5.38
CA ASN A 58 1.33 -5.95 6.77
C ASN A 58 2.05 -6.99 7.64
N HIS A 59 2.96 -6.52 8.48
CA HIS A 59 3.64 -7.32 9.49
C HIS A 59 3.35 -6.74 10.87
N HIS A 60 2.57 -7.44 11.68
CA HIS A 60 2.25 -7.04 13.04
C HIS A 60 3.30 -7.58 14.03
N GLN A 61 3.67 -6.80 15.03
CA GLN A 61 4.75 -7.12 15.97
C GLN A 61 4.55 -8.44 16.73
N LEU A 62 3.30 -8.90 16.92
CA LEU A 62 2.98 -10.17 17.57
C LEU A 62 3.13 -11.40 16.65
N GLY A 63 3.86 -11.27 15.53
CA GLY A 63 4.27 -12.38 14.68
C GLY A 63 3.25 -12.78 13.60
N THR A 64 2.24 -11.96 13.36
CA THR A 64 1.27 -12.18 12.28
C THR A 64 1.64 -11.35 11.05
N ALA A 65 1.72 -11.99 9.89
CA ALA A 65 1.97 -11.33 8.62
C ALA A 65 0.83 -11.62 7.63
N SER A 66 0.42 -10.59 6.88
CA SER A 66 -0.54 -10.74 5.78
C SER A 66 0.04 -10.16 4.49
N VAL A 67 -0.17 -10.87 3.39
CA VAL A 67 0.24 -10.47 2.05
C VAL A 67 -0.96 -10.53 1.12
N LEU A 68 -1.36 -9.40 0.55
CA LEU A 68 -2.49 -9.30 -0.37
C LEU A 68 -2.05 -8.62 -1.67
N LEU A 69 -2.39 -9.21 -2.82
CA LEU A 69 -2.22 -8.58 -4.12
C LEU A 69 -3.57 -8.11 -4.64
N LEU A 70 -3.71 -6.80 -4.84
CA LEU A 70 -4.87 -6.20 -5.48
C LEU A 70 -4.55 -5.93 -6.95
N LYS A 71 -5.54 -6.16 -7.82
CA LYS A 71 -5.47 -5.86 -9.25
C LYS A 71 -6.62 -4.96 -9.64
N ARG A 72 -6.33 -3.90 -10.39
CA ARG A 72 -7.35 -3.04 -11.00
C ARG A 72 -8.12 -3.84 -12.06
N GLN A 73 -9.46 -3.83 -11.99
CA GLN A 73 -10.33 -4.42 -13.02
C GLN A 73 -10.38 -3.56 -14.28
#